data_AF-A0A0E4AZ97-F1
#
_entry.id   AF-A0A0E4AZ97-F1
#
_cell.length_a   1.000
_cell.length_b   1.000
_cell.length_c   1.000
_cell.angle_alpha   90.00
_cell.angle_beta   90.00
_cell.angle_gamma   90.00
#
_symmetry.space_group_name_H-M   'P 1'
#
loop_
_entity.id
_entity.type
_entity.pdbx_description
1 polymer ?
#
loop_
_entity_poly.entity_id
_entity_poly.type
_entity_poly.pdbx_seq_one_letter_code
_entity_poly.pdbx_strand_id
1 'polypeptide(L)'
;DTLLNTELGREREQFARFLKMVVEHKHKIGFKGTLLIEPKPQEPTKHQYDYDSATVHGFLTQYGLQDEIKVNIEANHATLAGHSFHHEVAVALALGVFGSIDANRGDAQN
;
A
#
# COMPACT_ATOMS: atom_id res chain seq x y z
N ASP A 1 -15.90 -9.93 -4.54
CA ASP A 1 -16.72 -8.78 -4.96
C ASP A 1 -16.44 -8.34 -6.38
N THR A 2 -17.34 -7.54 -6.96
CA THR A 2 -17.24 -6.97 -8.30
C THR A 2 -17.41 -5.45 -8.24
N LEU A 3 -16.97 -4.74 -9.27
CA LEU A 3 -17.19 -3.30 -9.32
C LEU A 3 -18.70 -2.92 -9.30
N LEU A 4 -19.58 -3.80 -9.77
CA LEU A 4 -21.03 -3.55 -9.83
C LEU A 4 -21.67 -3.41 -8.44
N ASN A 5 -21.03 -3.94 -7.40
CA ASN A 5 -21.51 -3.88 -6.02
C ASN A 5 -20.55 -3.14 -5.08
N THR A 6 -19.64 -2.34 -5.62
CA THR A 6 -18.61 -1.62 -4.86
C THR A 6 -18.80 -0.10 -4.98
N GLU A 7 -18.83 0.59 -3.85
CA GLU A 7 -18.83 2.05 -3.81
C GLU A 7 -17.41 2.56 -3.54
N LEU A 8 -16.60 2.66 -4.60
CA LEU A 8 -15.16 2.94 -4.52
C LEU A 8 -14.80 4.15 -3.66
N GLY A 9 -15.55 5.26 -3.81
CA GLY A 9 -15.31 6.49 -3.08
C GLY A 9 -15.42 6.28 -1.58
N ARG A 10 -16.56 5.77 -1.13
CA ARG A 10 -16.82 5.49 0.28
C ARG A 10 -15.86 4.47 0.86
N GLU A 11 -15.55 3.38 0.17
CA GLU A 11 -14.62 2.38 0.70
C GLU A 11 -13.23 2.96 0.92
N ARG A 12 -12.72 3.75 -0.03
CA ARG A 12 -11.43 4.46 0.12
C ARG A 12 -11.46 5.49 1.25
N GLU A 13 -12.56 6.23 1.41
CA GLU A 13 -12.73 7.17 2.53
C GLU A 13 -12.76 6.47 3.89
N GLN A 14 -13.46 5.33 3.99
CA GLN A 14 -13.46 4.55 5.23
C GLN A 14 -12.08 3.96 5.54
N PHE A 15 -11.36 3.49 4.51
CA PHE A 15 -10.00 3.01 4.69
C PHE A 15 -9.06 4.11 5.20
N ALA A 16 -9.14 5.31 4.60
CA ALA A 16 -8.37 6.47 5.05
C ALA A 16 -8.71 6.88 6.50
N ARG A 17 -10.00 6.88 6.85
CA ARG A 17 -10.47 7.16 8.21
C ARG A 17 -9.91 6.14 9.21
N PHE A 18 -9.91 4.85 8.86
CA PHE A 18 -9.34 3.80 9.69
C PHE A 18 -7.84 4.02 9.92
N LEU A 19 -7.07 4.30 8.86
CA LEU A 19 -5.63 4.56 8.97
C LEU A 19 -5.32 5.80 9.81
N LYS A 20 -6.13 6.86 9.71
CA LYS A 20 -6.01 8.03 10.60
C LYS A 20 -6.20 7.66 12.07
N MET A 21 -7.15 6.79 12.38
CA MET A 21 -7.33 6.29 13.75
C MET A 21 -6.13 5.46 14.23
N VAL A 22 -5.51 4.66 13.35
CA VAL A 22 -4.28 3.91 13.66
C VAL A 22 -3.12 4.87 13.95
N VAL A 23 -2.93 5.90 13.13
CA VAL A 23 -1.90 6.95 13.33
C VAL A 23 -2.13 7.71 14.64
N GLU A 24 -3.36 8.15 14.90
CA GLU A 24 -3.70 8.83 16.16
C GLU A 24 -3.39 7.94 17.37
N HIS A 25 -3.76 6.65 17.29
CA HIS A 25 -3.50 5.70 18.36
C HIS A 25 -2.00 5.47 18.57
N LYS A 26 -1.21 5.30 17.49
CA LYS A 26 0.25 5.21 17.54
C LYS A 26 0.86 6.37 18.33
N HIS A 27 0.44 7.61 18.02
CA HIS A 27 0.94 8.79 18.71
C HIS A 27 0.50 8.82 20.18
N LYS A 28 -0.76 8.49 20.46
CA LYS A 28 -1.32 8.44 21.82
C LYS A 28 -0.57 7.48 22.75
N ILE A 29 -0.17 6.31 22.25
CA ILE A 29 0.58 5.31 23.05
C ILE A 29 2.10 5.51 22.99
N GLY A 30 2.58 6.50 22.22
CA GLY A 30 4.00 6.77 22.08
C GLY A 30 4.77 5.75 21.24
N PHE A 31 4.09 4.96 20.39
CA PHE A 31 4.77 3.99 19.52
C PHE A 31 5.65 4.72 18.50
N LYS A 32 6.94 4.37 18.47
CA LYS A 32 7.95 5.04 17.64
C LYS A 32 8.26 4.32 16.33
N GLY A 33 7.69 3.13 16.11
CA GLY A 33 7.91 2.37 14.88
C GLY A 33 7.19 2.96 13.68
N THR A 34 7.64 2.55 12.50
CA THR A 34 7.05 2.96 11.21
C THR A 34 5.79 2.14 10.95
N LEU A 35 4.71 2.80 10.51
CA LEU A 35 3.53 2.10 10.00
C LEU A 35 3.74 1.79 8.53
N LEU A 36 3.37 0.58 8.12
CA LEU A 36 3.57 0.10 6.75
C LEU A 36 2.24 -0.30 6.13
N ILE A 37 2.07 0.04 4.86
CA ILE A 37 1.09 -0.60 3.95
C ILE A 37 1.89 -1.45 2.98
N GLU A 38 1.41 -2.67 2.72
CA GLU A 38 2.04 -3.58 1.79
C GLU A 38 1.26 -3.60 0.49
N PRO A 39 1.79 -3.04 -0.61
CA PRO A 39 1.07 -3.04 -1.86
C PRO A 39 0.88 -4.47 -2.39
N LYS A 40 -0.33 -4.76 -2.87
CA LYS A 40 -0.67 -5.97 -3.61
C LYS A 40 -1.76 -5.62 -4.62
N PRO A 41 -1.66 -6.04 -5.89
CA PRO A 41 -2.62 -5.65 -6.93
C PRO A 41 -3.96 -6.41 -6.86
N GLN A 42 -3.93 -7.66 -6.40
CA GLN A 42 -5.05 -8.60 -6.40
C GLN A 42 -4.73 -9.84 -5.54
N GLU A 43 -5.72 -10.72 -5.37
CA GLU A 43 -5.68 -11.99 -4.63
C GLU A 43 -5.76 -11.82 -3.08
N PRO A 44 -6.91 -12.15 -2.44
CA PRO A 44 -8.05 -12.89 -2.99
C PRO A 44 -9.05 -12.03 -3.78
N THR A 45 -8.96 -10.70 -3.69
CA THR A 45 -9.88 -9.80 -4.41
C THR A 45 -9.46 -9.66 -5.87
N LYS A 46 -10.42 -9.34 -6.75
CA LYS A 46 -10.13 -9.06 -8.16
C LYS A 46 -9.23 -7.83 -8.36
N HIS A 47 -9.37 -6.82 -7.48
CA HIS A 47 -8.55 -5.62 -7.45
C HIS A 47 -8.43 -5.17 -5.99
N GLN A 48 -7.20 -5.01 -5.50
CA GLN A 48 -6.93 -4.38 -4.21
C GLN A 48 -6.59 -2.91 -4.41
N TYR A 49 -7.01 -2.06 -3.46
CA TYR A 49 -6.86 -0.61 -3.57
C TYR A 49 -5.42 -0.13 -3.46
N ASP A 50 -4.61 -0.84 -2.69
CA ASP A 50 -3.18 -0.68 -2.48
C ASP A 50 -2.39 -1.41 -3.57
N TYR A 51 -2.66 -1.05 -4.83
CA TYR A 51 -2.24 -1.83 -6.00
C TYR A 51 -0.72 -1.96 -6.18
N ASP A 52 -0.02 -0.83 -6.12
CA ASP A 52 1.43 -0.69 -6.23
C ASP A 52 1.92 0.51 -5.40
N SER A 53 3.24 0.72 -5.33
CA SER A 53 3.87 1.76 -4.53
C SER A 53 3.39 3.17 -4.91
N ALA A 54 3.20 3.43 -6.21
CA ALA A 54 2.74 4.73 -6.70
C ALA A 54 1.27 5.00 -6.33
N THR A 55 0.42 3.97 -6.43
CA THR A 55 -0.99 4.02 -6.06
C THR A 55 -1.16 4.25 -4.56
N VAL A 56 -0.38 3.54 -3.74
CA VAL A 56 -0.36 3.75 -2.28
C VAL A 56 0.10 5.17 -1.95
N HIS A 57 1.19 5.66 -2.55
CA HIS A 57 1.64 7.04 -2.34
C HIS A 57 0.57 8.07 -2.72
N GLY A 58 -0.12 7.88 -3.86
CA GLY A 58 -1.21 8.75 -4.30
C GLY A 58 -2.38 8.76 -3.30
N PHE A 59 -2.77 7.59 -2.79
CA PHE A 59 -3.79 7.48 -1.74
C PHE A 59 -3.35 8.18 -0.46
N LEU A 60 -2.13 7.93 0.02
CA LEU A 60 -1.61 8.55 1.24
C LEU A 60 -1.58 10.07 1.11
N THR A 61 -1.12 10.60 -0.02
CA THR A 61 -1.08 12.04 -0.31
C THR A 61 -2.49 12.64 -0.33
N GLN A 62 -3.45 11.98 -1.00
CA GLN A 62 -4.84 12.44 -1.08
C GLN A 62 -5.49 12.62 0.30
N TYR A 63 -5.13 11.77 1.27
CA TYR A 63 -5.73 11.79 2.61
C TYR A 63 -4.83 12.37 3.71
N GLY A 64 -3.64 12.89 3.37
CA GLY A 64 -2.72 13.53 4.30
C GLY A 64 -2.01 12.55 5.25
N LEU A 65 -1.61 11.38 4.74
CA LEU A 65 -0.98 10.28 5.48
C LEU A 65 0.44 9.95 5.00
N GLN A 66 0.96 10.65 3.97
CA GLN A 66 2.23 10.34 3.31
C GLN A 66 3.46 10.47 4.23
N ASP A 67 3.37 11.29 5.28
CA ASP A 67 4.46 11.48 6.25
C ASP A 67 4.38 10.50 7.44
N GLU A 68 3.31 9.71 7.55
CA GLU A 68 3.01 8.85 8.69
C GLU A 68 3.16 7.35 8.38
N ILE A 69 2.98 6.99 7.11
CA ILE A 69 2.90 5.60 6.64
C ILE A 69 3.86 5.43 5.45
N LYS A 70 4.59 4.32 5.45
CA LYS A 70 5.53 3.93 4.39
C LYS A 70 5.07 2.63 3.72
N VAL A 71 5.74 2.22 2.65
CA VAL A 71 5.44 0.94 1.96
C VAL A 71 6.34 -0.20 2.45
N ASN A 72 5.75 -1.39 2.59
CA ASN A 72 6.45 -2.67 2.65
C ASN A 72 6.39 -3.32 1.27
N ILE A 73 7.51 -3.53 0.59
CA ILE A 73 7.49 -4.00 -0.80
C ILE A 73 7.75 -5.50 -0.86
N GLU A 74 6.77 -6.26 -1.33
CA GLU A 74 6.93 -7.67 -1.62
C GLU A 74 7.29 -7.89 -3.11
N ALA A 75 8.31 -8.71 -3.38
CA ALA A 75 8.79 -8.95 -4.73
C ALA A 75 7.77 -9.66 -5.63
N ASN A 76 7.02 -10.64 -5.10
CA ASN A 76 5.95 -11.31 -5.85
C ASN A 76 4.77 -10.35 -6.15
N HIS A 77 4.38 -9.51 -5.19
CA HIS A 77 3.32 -8.51 -5.40
C HIS A 77 3.70 -7.48 -6.47
N ALA A 78 4.96 -7.04 -6.49
CA ALA A 78 5.48 -6.19 -7.56
C ALA A 78 5.29 -6.82 -8.94
N THR A 79 5.70 -8.09 -9.10
CA THR A 79 5.53 -8.80 -10.38
C THR A 79 4.08 -9.06 -10.75
N LEU A 80 3.22 -9.34 -9.76
CA LEU A 80 1.78 -9.52 -9.97
C LEU A 80 1.11 -8.21 -10.46
N ALA A 81 1.69 -7.05 -10.12
CA ALA A 81 1.20 -5.73 -10.53
C ALA A 81 1.71 -5.32 -11.93
N GLY A 82 2.51 -6.18 -12.58
CA GLY A 82 3.14 -5.90 -13.88
C GLY A 82 4.45 -5.12 -13.78
N HIS A 83 5.01 -4.96 -12.58
CA HIS A 83 6.24 -4.20 -12.34
C HIS A 83 7.40 -5.14 -11.97
N SER A 84 8.64 -4.71 -12.19
CA SER A 84 9.78 -5.40 -11.58
C SER A 84 9.90 -5.02 -10.10
N PHE A 85 10.43 -5.91 -9.26
CA PHE A 85 10.68 -5.59 -7.85
C PHE A 85 11.57 -4.34 -7.68
N HIS A 86 12.60 -4.19 -8.51
CA HIS A 86 13.48 -3.02 -8.45
C HIS A 86 12.79 -1.73 -8.93
N HIS A 87 11.77 -1.81 -9.80
CA HIS A 87 10.94 -0.66 -10.13
C HIS A 87 10.22 -0.14 -8.89
N GLU A 88 9.51 -1.02 -8.18
CA GLU A 88 8.77 -0.65 -6.96
C GLU A 88 9.67 -0.05 -5.89
N VAL A 89 10.85 -0.65 -5.65
CA VAL A 89 11.84 -0.11 -4.71
C VAL A 89 12.32 1.28 -5.15
N ALA A 90 12.63 1.47 -6.43
CA ALA A 90 13.08 2.76 -6.94
C ALA A 90 12.00 3.85 -6.83
N VAL A 91 10.75 3.52 -7.12
CA VAL A 91 9.60 4.41 -6.97
C VAL A 91 9.42 4.81 -5.51
N ALA A 92 9.41 3.84 -4.58
CA ALA A 92 9.22 4.11 -3.17
C ALA A 92 10.34 4.99 -2.58
N LEU A 93 11.59 4.79 -3.01
CA LEU A 93 12.71 5.64 -2.63
C LEU A 93 12.57 7.05 -3.20
N ALA A 94 12.23 7.19 -4.48
CA ALA A 94 12.06 8.49 -5.15
C ALA A 94 10.93 9.33 -4.53
N LEU A 95 9.87 8.67 -4.07
CA LEU A 95 8.73 9.31 -3.40
C LEU A 95 8.90 9.45 -1.87
N GLY A 96 10.02 9.00 -1.31
CA GLY A 96 10.30 9.10 0.13
C GLY A 96 9.50 8.16 1.03
N VAL A 97 8.74 7.22 0.46
CA VAL A 97 7.84 6.31 1.17
C VAL A 97 8.42 4.91 1.38
N PHE A 98 9.68 4.65 1.03
CA PHE A 98 10.31 3.35 1.30
C PHE A 98 10.37 3.03 2.80
N GLY A 99 9.79 1.89 3.21
CA GLY A 99 9.75 1.42 4.59
C GLY A 99 10.53 0.12 4.80
N SER A 100 10.09 -0.97 4.18
CA SER A 100 10.65 -2.31 4.35
C SER A 100 10.44 -3.17 3.09
N ILE A 101 10.96 -4.40 3.11
CA ILE A 101 10.81 -5.39 2.05
C ILE A 101 10.36 -6.75 2.61
N ASP A 102 9.56 -7.44 1.80
CA ASP A 102 9.26 -8.87 1.94
C ASP A 102 9.95 -9.62 0.78
N ALA A 103 11.01 -10.35 1.13
CA ALA A 103 11.89 -10.98 0.16
C ALA A 103 11.38 -12.36 -0.25
N ASN A 104 10.76 -12.43 -1.43
CA ASN A 104 10.32 -13.68 -2.06
C ASN A 104 10.40 -13.58 -3.59
N ARG A 105 9.77 -14.50 -4.32
CA ARG A 105 9.65 -14.47 -5.78
C ARG A 105 8.39 -15.22 -6.21
N GLY A 106 7.68 -14.65 -7.18
CA GLY A 106 6.57 -15.31 -7.88
C GLY A 106 6.99 -16.23 -9.02
N ASP A 107 6.01 -16.90 -9.61
CA ASP A 107 6.16 -17.58 -10.89
C ASP A 107 5.54 -16.71 -11.99
N ALA A 108 6.30 -16.43 -13.04
CA ALA A 108 5.83 -15.60 -14.16
C ALA A 108 4.94 -16.36 -15.15
N GLN A 109 4.76 -17.67 -14.95
CA GLN A 109 3.90 -18.55 -15.75
C GLN A 109 2.62 -18.97 -15.02
N ASN A 110 2.43 -18.55 -13.76
CA ASN A 110 1.18 -18.77 -13.01
C ASN A 110 0.00 -17.95 -13.56
#